data_AF-A0A1W9WCX4-F1
#
_entry.id   AF-A0A1W9WCX4-F1
#
_cell.length_a   1.000
_cell.length_b   1.000
_cell.length_c   1.000
_cell.angle_alpha   90.00
_cell.angle_beta   90.00
_cell.angle_gamma   90.00
#
_symmetry.space_group_name_H-M   'P 1'
#
loop_
_entity.id
_entity.type
_entity.pdbx_description
1 polymer ?
#
loop_
_entity_poly.entity_id
_entity_poly.type
_entity_poly.pdbx_seq_one_letter_code
_entity_poly.pdbx_strand_id
1 'polypeptide(L)'
;MEGLLTPEAAAVHAGPGLAEVCETVGISPVLHLGSCVDNSRILLAATEVVKAGGLGNDISEWPVAGSAPEWMSEKAISIGHYFVASGVYTVFGVSLPTSGAPVFHDYITKEFEKMYGGMWDVEPDPIKHAHMMIAHIDKKRKELGIDKARERVLMDMQSRQALEA
;
A
#
# COMPACT_ATOMS: atom_id res chain seq x y z
N MET A 1 11.98 -19.55 -3.98
CA MET A 1 10.85 -18.89 -3.28
C MET A 1 11.20 -18.93 -1.81
N GLU A 2 11.48 -17.78 -1.20
CA GLU A 2 12.06 -17.62 0.14
C GLU A 2 11.12 -18.04 1.30
N GLY A 3 10.15 -18.92 1.07
CA GLY A 3 9.24 -19.44 2.10
C GLY A 3 8.13 -18.50 2.58
N LEU A 4 8.05 -17.25 2.11
CA LEU A 4 7.13 -16.23 2.65
C LEU A 4 5.63 -16.48 2.38
N LEU A 5 5.28 -17.45 1.54
CA LEU A 5 3.89 -17.80 1.19
C LEU A 5 3.31 -18.93 2.05
N THR A 6 3.97 -19.31 3.14
CA THR A 6 3.42 -20.29 4.09
C THR A 6 2.90 -19.58 5.35
N PRO A 7 1.84 -20.08 5.99
CA PRO A 7 1.32 -19.49 7.24
C PRO A 7 2.38 -19.38 8.34
N GLU A 8 3.26 -20.37 8.44
CA GLU A 8 4.32 -20.44 9.47
C GLU A 8 5.35 -19.31 9.32
N ALA A 9 5.51 -18.74 8.12
CA ALA A 9 6.41 -17.63 7.88
C ALA A 9 6.02 -16.38 8.69
N ALA A 10 4.74 -16.23 9.07
CA ALA A 10 4.29 -15.12 9.90
C ALA A 10 4.98 -15.13 11.28
N ALA A 11 5.15 -16.31 11.89
CA ALA A 11 5.78 -16.44 13.21
C ALA A 11 7.27 -16.05 13.22
N VAL A 12 7.93 -16.06 12.06
CA VAL A 12 9.36 -15.77 11.91
C VAL A 12 9.61 -14.33 11.43
N HIS A 13 8.79 -13.84 10.50
CA HIS A 13 9.05 -12.60 9.77
C HIS A 13 8.08 -11.46 10.09
N ALA A 14 6.89 -11.73 10.60
CA ALA A 14 5.89 -10.71 10.87
C ALA A 14 6.05 -10.14 12.29
N GLY A 15 5.81 -8.82 12.44
CA GLY A 15 5.66 -8.22 13.76
C GLY A 15 4.40 -8.74 14.48
N PRO A 16 4.28 -8.55 15.81
CA PRO A 16 3.22 -9.17 16.61
C PRO A 16 1.80 -8.93 16.09
N GLY A 17 1.51 -7.71 15.63
CA GLY A 17 0.18 -7.39 15.10
C GLY A 17 -0.17 -8.11 13.80
N LEU A 18 0.78 -8.20 12.85
CA LEU A 18 0.54 -8.92 11.60
C LEU A 18 0.51 -10.45 11.84
N ALA A 19 1.35 -10.96 12.75
CA ALA A 19 1.35 -12.36 13.14
C ALA A 19 -0.01 -12.80 13.73
N GLU A 20 -0.58 -12.00 14.64
CA GLU A 20 -1.92 -12.25 15.22
C GLU A 20 -3.01 -12.31 14.13
N VAL A 21 -2.98 -11.39 13.17
CA VAL A 21 -3.93 -11.37 12.04
C VAL A 21 -3.75 -12.61 11.16
N CYS A 22 -2.51 -12.98 10.83
CA CYS A 22 -2.21 -14.15 10.02
C CYS A 22 -2.69 -15.45 10.68
N GLU A 23 -2.44 -15.60 11.98
CA GLU A 23 -2.88 -16.77 12.76
C GLU A 23 -4.41 -16.84 12.84
N THR A 24 -5.06 -15.72 13.18
CA THR A 24 -6.52 -15.66 13.37
C THR A 24 -7.27 -15.97 12.09
N VAL A 25 -6.79 -15.48 10.94
CA VAL A 25 -7.44 -15.67 9.64
C VAL A 25 -6.97 -16.97 8.96
N GLY A 26 -5.81 -17.50 9.34
CA GLY A 26 -5.20 -18.69 8.73
C GLY A 26 -4.54 -18.40 7.38
N ILE A 27 -3.83 -17.27 7.27
CA ILE A 27 -3.20 -16.81 6.03
C ILE A 27 -1.68 -16.62 6.17
N SER A 28 -0.96 -16.63 5.05
CA SER A 28 0.46 -16.30 4.98
C SER A 28 0.70 -14.79 5.10
N PRO A 29 1.88 -14.35 5.58
CA PRO A 29 2.21 -12.93 5.70
C PRO A 29 2.36 -12.23 4.33
N VAL A 30 2.62 -13.01 3.27
CA VAL A 30 2.58 -12.54 1.88
C VAL A 30 1.47 -13.29 1.14
N LEU A 31 0.53 -12.55 0.57
CA LEU A 31 -0.58 -13.10 -0.20
C LEU A 31 -0.28 -13.02 -1.69
N HIS A 32 -0.11 -14.17 -2.34
CA HIS A 32 0.14 -14.20 -3.77
C HIS A 32 -1.15 -13.99 -4.57
N LEU A 33 -1.23 -12.88 -5.31
CA LEU A 33 -2.41 -12.50 -6.10
C LEU A 33 -2.35 -12.97 -7.56
N GLY A 34 -1.26 -13.62 -7.97
CA GLY A 34 -1.09 -14.21 -9.30
C GLY A 34 0.00 -13.54 -10.14
N SER A 35 -0.22 -13.53 -11.45
CA SER A 35 0.72 -13.04 -12.46
C SER A 35 0.78 -11.50 -12.51
N CYS A 36 1.68 -10.93 -13.34
CA CYS A 36 1.78 -9.48 -13.50
C CYS A 36 0.47 -8.81 -13.96
N VAL A 37 -0.38 -9.51 -14.73
CA VAL A 37 -1.68 -8.96 -15.16
C VAL A 37 -2.70 -8.96 -14.03
N ASP A 38 -2.49 -9.79 -13.00
CA ASP A 38 -3.31 -9.85 -11.81
C ASP A 38 -3.02 -8.70 -10.82
N ASN A 39 -2.06 -7.82 -11.11
CA ASN A 39 -1.96 -6.52 -10.42
C ASN A 39 -3.26 -5.70 -10.54
N SER A 40 -4.06 -5.94 -11.59
CA SER A 40 -5.43 -5.40 -11.69
C SER A 40 -6.32 -5.79 -10.50
N ARG A 41 -6.13 -6.99 -9.92
CA ARG A 41 -6.89 -7.46 -8.75
C ARG A 41 -6.59 -6.64 -7.50
N ILE A 42 -5.36 -6.10 -7.38
CA ILE A 42 -4.99 -5.21 -6.28
C ILE A 42 -5.82 -3.93 -6.33
N LEU A 43 -5.99 -3.34 -7.53
CA LEU A 43 -6.84 -2.17 -7.70
C LEU A 43 -8.33 -2.47 -7.46
N LEU A 44 -8.80 -3.65 -7.86
CA LEU A 44 -10.16 -4.08 -7.51
C LEU A 44 -10.33 -4.17 -6.00
N ALA A 45 -9.41 -4.84 -5.29
CA ALA A 45 -9.45 -4.94 -3.83
C ALA A 45 -9.41 -3.55 -3.15
N ALA A 46 -8.54 -2.66 -3.62
CA ALA A 46 -8.47 -1.28 -3.13
C ALA A 46 -9.80 -0.53 -3.39
N THR A 47 -10.36 -0.66 -4.59
CA THR A 47 -11.65 -0.03 -4.93
C THR A 47 -12.79 -0.56 -4.05
N GLU A 48 -12.83 -1.87 -3.80
CA GLU A 48 -13.89 -2.46 -2.95
C GLU A 48 -13.77 -2.04 -1.50
N VAL A 49 -12.56 -1.89 -0.95
CA VAL A 49 -12.41 -1.39 0.42
C VAL A 49 -12.77 0.11 0.49
N VAL A 50 -12.58 0.91 -0.58
CA VAL A 50 -13.06 2.32 -0.65
C VAL A 50 -14.58 2.35 -0.68
N LYS A 51 -15.21 1.50 -1.50
CA LYS A 51 -16.67 1.37 -1.58
C LYS A 51 -17.29 0.90 -0.28
N ALA A 52 -16.64 -0.03 0.43
CA ALA A 52 -17.09 -0.47 1.74
C ALA A 52 -17.10 0.67 2.77
N GLY A 53 -16.28 1.70 2.54
CA GLY A 53 -16.21 2.90 3.37
C GLY A 53 -15.53 2.66 4.71
N GLY A 54 -15.58 3.68 5.58
CA GLY A 54 -15.00 3.64 6.92
C GLY A 54 -13.50 3.99 7.00
N LEU A 55 -12.81 4.09 5.85
CA LEU A 55 -11.44 4.57 5.75
C LEU A 55 -11.28 5.37 4.46
N GLY A 56 -11.23 6.71 4.54
CA GLY A 56 -11.14 7.58 3.35
C GLY A 56 -12.29 7.44 2.34
N ASN A 57 -12.22 8.22 1.27
CA ASN A 57 -13.15 8.23 0.14
C ASN A 57 -12.44 7.95 -1.20
N ASP A 58 -11.11 7.90 -1.22
CA ASP A 58 -10.30 7.63 -2.40
C ASP A 58 -9.06 6.80 -2.06
N ILE A 59 -8.52 6.06 -3.04
CA ILE A 59 -7.32 5.22 -2.88
C ILE A 59 -6.12 6.06 -2.43
N SER A 60 -6.02 7.31 -2.89
CA SER A 60 -4.92 8.22 -2.53
C SER A 60 -4.85 8.61 -1.05
N GLU A 61 -5.93 8.43 -0.30
CA GLU A 61 -5.96 8.72 1.13
C GLU A 61 -5.42 7.56 1.97
N TRP A 62 -5.24 6.39 1.36
CA TRP A 62 -4.95 5.18 2.11
C TRP A 62 -3.49 4.97 2.45
N PRO A 63 -3.22 4.26 3.56
CA PRO A 63 -1.87 3.90 3.95
C PRO A 63 -1.39 2.67 3.16
N VAL A 64 -1.26 2.83 1.84
CA VAL A 64 -0.79 1.79 0.90
C VAL A 64 0.34 2.34 0.02
N ALA A 65 1.24 1.45 -0.40
CA ALA A 65 2.33 1.80 -1.31
C ALA A 65 2.58 0.65 -2.31
N GLY A 66 2.95 1.01 -3.54
CA GLY A 66 3.44 0.11 -4.57
C GLY A 66 4.96 -0.04 -4.51
N SER A 67 5.47 -1.22 -4.85
CA SER A 67 6.91 -1.49 -4.90
C SER A 67 7.25 -2.37 -6.11
N ALA A 68 8.24 -1.92 -6.88
CA ALA A 68 8.90 -2.74 -7.89
C ALA A 68 10.43 -2.70 -7.64
N PRO A 69 10.93 -3.53 -6.71
CA PRO A 69 12.31 -3.42 -6.23
C PRO A 69 13.33 -3.81 -7.32
N GLU A 70 12.97 -4.71 -8.23
CA GLU A 70 13.86 -5.25 -9.26
C GLU A 70 13.20 -5.17 -10.65
N TRP A 71 12.63 -4.01 -10.98
CA TRP A 71 11.94 -3.83 -12.25
C TRP A 71 12.91 -3.97 -13.44
N MET A 72 12.44 -4.60 -14.53
CA MET A 72 13.28 -4.89 -15.71
C MET A 72 12.57 -4.62 -17.04
N SER A 73 11.28 -4.96 -17.14
CA SER A 73 10.53 -4.85 -18.40
C SER A 73 9.69 -3.57 -18.47
N GLU A 74 9.43 -3.08 -19.68
CA GLU A 74 8.55 -1.92 -19.93
C GLU A 74 7.15 -2.10 -19.34
N LYS A 75 6.68 -3.35 -19.23
CA LYS A 75 5.41 -3.68 -18.55
C LYS A 75 5.40 -3.20 -17.10
N ALA A 76 6.52 -3.24 -16.41
CA ALA A 76 6.62 -2.75 -15.03
C ALA A 76 6.41 -1.24 -14.97
N ILE A 77 6.96 -0.48 -15.94
CA ILE A 77 6.74 0.97 -16.05
C ILE A 77 5.25 1.26 -16.26
N SER A 78 4.59 0.54 -17.17
CA SER A 78 3.14 0.68 -17.38
C SER A 78 2.35 0.38 -16.10
N ILE A 79 2.74 -0.67 -15.36
CA ILE A 79 2.10 -1.04 -14.09
C ILE A 79 2.26 0.05 -13.04
N GLY A 80 3.49 0.50 -12.80
CA GLY A 80 3.75 1.58 -11.87
C GLY A 80 2.99 2.85 -12.28
N HIS A 81 2.88 3.14 -13.58
CA HIS A 81 2.22 4.35 -14.04
C HIS A 81 0.73 4.35 -13.72
N TYR A 82 0.02 3.24 -13.99
CA TYR A 82 -1.40 3.20 -13.67
C TYR A 82 -1.65 3.11 -12.15
N PHE A 83 -0.74 2.54 -11.35
CA PHE A 83 -0.81 2.59 -9.88
C PHE A 83 -0.70 4.03 -9.38
N VAL A 84 0.30 4.77 -9.87
CA VAL A 84 0.52 6.17 -9.51
C VAL A 84 -0.66 7.04 -9.93
N ALA A 85 -1.16 6.88 -11.16
CA ALA A 85 -2.32 7.60 -11.65
C ALA A 85 -3.63 7.23 -10.89
N SER A 86 -3.67 6.06 -10.25
CA SER A 86 -4.77 5.64 -9.37
C SER A 86 -4.59 6.08 -7.92
N GLY A 87 -3.60 6.92 -7.62
CA GLY A 87 -3.38 7.49 -6.28
C GLY A 87 -2.39 6.76 -5.39
N VAL A 88 -1.68 5.74 -5.90
CA VAL A 88 -0.77 4.94 -5.08
C VAL A 88 0.68 5.43 -5.22
N TYR A 89 1.28 5.85 -4.11
CA TYR A 89 2.73 6.09 -4.05
C TYR A 89 3.49 4.82 -4.42
N THR A 90 4.37 4.89 -5.41
CA THR A 90 5.04 3.71 -5.98
C THR A 90 6.55 3.91 -6.08
N VAL A 91 7.31 3.02 -5.44
CA VAL A 91 8.78 3.08 -5.37
C VAL A 91 9.41 2.02 -6.26
N PHE A 92 10.37 2.43 -7.09
CA PHE A 92 11.15 1.56 -7.95
C PHE A 92 12.57 1.39 -7.38
N GLY A 93 13.08 0.15 -7.36
CA GLY A 93 14.42 -0.15 -6.81
C GLY A 93 15.56 -0.08 -7.83
N VAL A 94 15.28 0.37 -9.05
CA VAL A 94 16.28 0.61 -10.11
C VAL A 94 15.99 1.97 -10.73
N SER A 95 16.97 2.58 -11.40
CA SER A 95 16.81 3.87 -12.07
C SER A 95 15.60 3.93 -12.99
N LEU A 96 14.97 5.10 -13.11
CA LEU A 96 14.03 5.39 -14.21
C LEU A 96 14.79 6.10 -15.34
N PRO A 97 14.46 5.85 -16.62
CA PRO A 97 15.11 6.49 -17.77
C PRO A 97 14.63 7.95 -17.96
N THR A 98 14.65 8.74 -16.89
CA THR A 98 14.19 10.15 -16.87
C THR A 98 15.30 11.12 -16.46
N SER A 99 16.52 10.63 -16.19
CA SER A 99 17.66 11.45 -15.74
C SER A 99 18.06 12.56 -16.73
N GLY A 100 17.79 12.37 -18.03
CA GLY A 100 18.01 13.39 -19.06
C GLY A 100 16.90 14.45 -19.17
N ALA A 101 15.81 14.33 -18.42
CA ALA A 101 14.63 15.19 -18.50
C ALA A 101 14.17 15.63 -17.09
N PRO A 102 14.91 16.54 -16.43
CA PRO A 102 14.64 16.91 -15.02
C PRO A 102 13.24 17.48 -14.80
N VAL A 103 12.72 18.26 -15.75
CA VAL A 103 11.33 18.79 -15.69
C VAL A 103 10.32 17.65 -15.66
N PHE A 104 10.51 16.63 -16.51
CA PHE A 104 9.63 15.47 -16.54
C PHE A 104 9.78 14.60 -15.29
N HIS A 105 11.00 14.42 -14.81
CA HIS A 105 11.25 13.68 -13.57
C HIS A 105 10.56 14.36 -12.37
N ASP A 106 10.69 15.68 -12.22
CA ASP A 106 10.01 16.42 -11.17
C ASP A 106 8.48 16.36 -11.31
N TYR A 107 7.98 16.42 -12.55
CA TYR A 107 6.55 16.29 -12.82
C TYR A 107 5.97 14.96 -12.29
N ILE A 108 6.61 13.83 -12.60
CA ILE A 108 6.10 12.50 -12.19
C ILE A 108 6.40 12.15 -10.73
N THR A 109 7.44 12.74 -10.12
CA THR A 109 7.84 12.46 -8.73
C THR A 109 7.26 13.44 -7.71
N LYS A 110 6.76 14.61 -8.13
CA LYS A 110 6.24 15.64 -7.21
C LYS A 110 4.87 16.17 -7.61
N GLU A 111 4.69 16.54 -8.87
CA GLU A 111 3.43 17.17 -9.31
C GLU A 111 2.28 16.14 -9.39
N PHE A 112 2.60 14.88 -9.68
CA PHE A 112 1.64 13.78 -9.66
C PHE A 112 0.95 13.61 -8.30
N GLU A 113 1.66 13.80 -7.16
CA GLU A 113 1.04 13.71 -5.82
C GLU A 113 -0.10 14.73 -5.68
N LYS A 114 0.02 15.91 -6.31
CA LYS A 114 -1.02 16.95 -6.24
C LYS A 114 -2.22 16.66 -7.14
N MET A 115 -2.00 16.00 -8.28
CA MET A 115 -3.05 15.72 -9.26
C MET A 115 -3.82 14.44 -8.95
N TYR A 116 -3.09 13.38 -8.59
CA TYR A 116 -3.63 12.03 -8.41
C TYR A 116 -3.51 11.52 -6.98
N GLY A 117 -2.70 12.16 -6.12
CA GLY A 117 -2.41 11.68 -4.77
C GLY A 117 -1.33 10.60 -4.69
N GLY A 118 -1.00 9.95 -5.82
CA GLY A 118 0.14 9.06 -5.98
C GLY A 118 1.31 9.77 -6.66
N MET A 119 2.53 9.27 -6.43
CA MET A 119 3.72 9.74 -7.14
C MET A 119 4.74 8.61 -7.31
N TRP A 120 5.67 8.82 -8.23
CA TRP A 120 6.82 7.94 -8.42
C TRP A 120 7.93 8.26 -7.43
N ASP A 121 8.67 7.24 -7.03
CA ASP A 121 9.94 7.39 -6.33
C ASP A 121 10.95 6.31 -6.75
N VAL A 122 12.23 6.58 -6.53
CA VAL A 122 13.31 5.67 -6.92
C VAL A 122 14.34 5.58 -5.81
N GLU A 123 14.53 4.38 -5.28
CA GLU A 123 15.52 4.11 -4.24
C GLU A 123 16.11 2.70 -4.40
N PRO A 124 17.39 2.60 -4.84
CA PRO A 124 18.04 1.31 -5.07
C PRO A 124 18.53 0.60 -3.81
N ASP A 125 18.65 1.29 -2.67
CA ASP A 125 18.91 0.62 -1.39
C ASP A 125 17.61 -0.01 -0.87
N PRO A 126 17.51 -1.35 -0.81
CA PRO A 126 16.27 -2.03 -0.44
C PRO A 126 15.80 -1.69 0.98
N ILE A 127 16.72 -1.32 1.88
CA ILE A 127 16.37 -0.94 3.26
C ILE A 127 15.77 0.47 3.27
N LYS A 128 16.37 1.41 2.53
CA LYS A 128 15.79 2.76 2.41
C LYS A 128 14.47 2.74 1.66
N HIS A 129 14.37 1.95 0.60
CA HIS A 129 13.14 1.73 -0.16
C HIS A 129 11.99 1.30 0.77
N ALA A 130 12.23 0.28 1.61
CA ALA A 130 11.25 -0.17 2.60
C ALA A 130 10.90 0.94 3.60
N HIS A 131 11.88 1.68 4.12
CA HIS A 131 11.62 2.81 5.02
C HIS A 131 10.82 3.94 4.38
N MET A 132 11.01 4.22 3.09
CA MET A 132 10.22 5.23 2.37
C MET A 132 8.76 4.81 2.26
N MET A 133 8.50 3.53 1.95
CA MET A 133 7.14 2.99 1.96
C MET A 133 6.52 3.07 3.36
N ILE A 134 7.24 2.66 4.40
CA ILE A 134 6.75 2.72 5.80
C ILE A 134 6.44 4.17 6.19
N ALA A 135 7.33 5.12 5.87
CA ALA A 135 7.12 6.54 6.17
C ALA A 135 5.89 7.11 5.45
N HIS A 136 5.65 6.69 4.20
CA HIS A 136 4.44 7.05 3.46
C HIS A 136 3.18 6.49 4.12
N ILE A 137 3.16 5.20 4.46
CA ILE A 137 2.06 4.53 5.15
C ILE A 137 1.77 5.25 6.48
N ASP A 138 2.79 5.55 7.28
CA ASP A 138 2.64 6.25 8.56
C ASP A 138 2.11 7.68 8.39
N LYS A 139 2.55 8.42 7.36
CA LYS A 139 2.00 9.74 7.00
C LYS A 139 0.50 9.63 6.73
N LYS A 140 0.08 8.69 5.88
CA LYS A 140 -1.33 8.47 5.53
C LYS A 140 -2.18 8.03 6.73
N ARG A 141 -1.63 7.17 7.60
CA ARG A 141 -2.29 6.77 8.86
C ARG A 141 -2.56 7.97 9.77
N LYS A 142 -1.62 8.92 9.87
CA LYS A 142 -1.80 10.16 10.64
C LYS A 142 -2.85 11.07 10.03
N GLU A 143 -2.84 11.24 8.71
CA GLU A 143 -3.85 12.03 7.96
C GLU A 143 -5.26 11.47 8.19
N LEU A 144 -5.40 10.14 8.28
CA LEU A 144 -6.66 9.44 8.59
C LEU A 144 -6.99 9.36 10.09
N GLY A 145 -6.09 9.79 10.99
CA GLY A 145 -6.29 9.71 12.44
C GLY A 145 -6.35 8.28 13.01
N ILE A 146 -5.64 7.33 12.38
CA ILE A 146 -5.52 5.92 12.80
C ILE A 146 -4.10 5.54 13.24
N ASP A 147 -3.26 6.54 13.52
CA ASP A 147 -1.91 6.39 14.06
C ASP A 147 -1.90 6.07 15.57
N LYS A 148 -3.02 6.31 16.26
CA LYS A 148 -3.17 6.07 17.70
C LYS A 148 -4.09 4.89 17.97
N ALA A 149 -3.75 4.11 18.98
CA ALA A 149 -4.65 3.10 19.52
C ALA A 149 -5.92 3.79 20.02
N ARG A 150 -7.06 3.49 19.39
CA ARG A 150 -8.36 3.85 19.96
C ARG A 150 -8.64 2.88 21.10
N GLU A 151 -9.18 3.40 22.20
CA GLU A 151 -9.70 2.58 23.27
C GLU A 151 -10.77 1.65 22.67
N ARG A 152 -10.66 0.34 22.93
CA ARG A 152 -11.65 -0.63 22.45
C ARG A 152 -12.95 -0.37 23.22
N VAL A 153 -13.84 0.44 22.66
CA VAL A 153 -15.19 0.59 23.20
C VAL A 153 -15.95 -0.68 22.83
N LEU A 154 -16.11 -1.57 23.81
CA LEU A 154 -17.05 -2.69 23.73
C LEU A 154 -18.46 -2.09 23.63
N MET A 155 -18.95 -1.92 22.40
CA MET A 155 -20.35 -1.55 22.17
C MET A 155 -21.23 -2.75 22.52
N ASP A 156 -22.01 -2.61 23.57
CA ASP A 156 -23.07 -3.55 23.90
C ASP A 156 -24.24 -3.44 22.91
N MET A 157 -25.17 -4.40 22.97
CA MET A 157 -26.33 -4.45 22.08
C MET A 157 -27.23 -3.20 22.20
N GLN A 158 -27.27 -2.55 23.38
CA GLN A 158 -28.05 -1.32 23.59
C GLN A 158 -27.43 -0.14 22.84
N SER A 159 -26.10 -0.03 22.86
CA SER A 159 -25.34 0.98 22.12
C SER A 159 -25.54 0.85 20.60
N ARG A 160 -25.69 -0.39 20.10
CA ARG A 160 -25.96 -0.65 18.68
C ARG A 160 -27.39 -0.26 18.27
N GLN A 161 -28.38 -0.58 19.09
CA GLN A 161 -29.78 -0.22 18.82
C GLN A 161 -30.02 1.30 18.82
N ALA A 162 -29.24 2.06 19.60
CA ALA A 162 -29.35 3.52 19.65
C ALA A 162 -28.76 4.26 18.43
N LEU A 163 -27.93 3.60 17.61
CA LEU A 163 -27.37 4.18 16.39
C LEU A 163 -28.30 4.05 15.17
N GLU A 164 -29.29 3.17 15.25
CA GLU A 164 -30.27 2.89 14.19
C GLU A 164 -31.61 3.63 14.39
N ALA A 165 -31.75 4.40 15.47
CA ALA A 165 -32.94 5.19 15.84
C ALA A 165 -32.78 6.67 15.50
#